data_AF-A0A1D3UJR1-F1
#
_entry.id   AF-A0A1D3UJR1-F1
#
_cell.length_a   1.000
_cell.length_b   1.000
_cell.length_c   1.000
_cell.angle_alpha   90.00
_cell.angle_beta   90.00
_cell.angle_gamma   90.00
#
_symmetry.space_group_name_H-M   'P 1'
#
loop_
_entity.id
_entity.type
_entity.pdbx_description
1 polymer ?
#
loop_
_entity_poly.entity_id
_entity_poly.type
_entity_poly.pdbx_seq_one_letter_code
_entity_poly.pdbx_strand_id
1 'polypeptide(L)'
;MIDVLNLEWTSYPSRDRNTATLICNYLKMMEFSVVERSVFHGFEMINKYHPLLLFITNGTGAKINFHIVKYAALRGIKVITSVSEGNFKTSSETLPEFVWGWNKDHVFYERINMQWSERTRKMTVDAYPQFQSQIKVSGAAGFDYYKIVKPLKRDVFLHKYHKEGYNKIIGWGCWDFAVAFPGDTRYEYFLSLYGSDTITRFQKDRDLSNQVLLNIIEKNPDILFLLKEHPGNTRGLFESGIAGAEKFPNVLILKKESIVDCIAVSDFWITYESTTVIEAWLLGKQTCLLNPTGIDFPRANVYKGSPNYPDVPTLQAAIDSFYSTHELPGFQAMESERKEVIRETIQWDDGLNHVRAGNEIIRVLKEEEKREKKRIPFDLRKIKWKQYLLSRGIPRKTNNFIYDKLRGFDHEELSQRNAEIYNQQIAYYKKMGLSKEDLRTITVI
;
A
#
# COMPACT_ATOMS: atom_id res chain seq x y z
N MET A 1 -18.78 17.63 19.18
CA MET A 1 -18.55 16.17 19.15
C MET A 1 -18.62 15.75 17.69
N ILE A 2 -17.77 14.84 17.24
CA ILE A 2 -17.77 14.33 15.85
C ILE A 2 -17.94 12.82 15.86
N ASP A 3 -18.38 12.24 14.75
CA ASP A 3 -18.57 10.80 14.65
C ASP A 3 -17.22 10.09 14.53
N VAL A 4 -16.40 10.50 13.56
CA VAL A 4 -15.14 9.83 13.24
C VAL A 4 -13.98 10.83 13.22
N LEU A 5 -12.96 10.54 14.02
CA LEU A 5 -11.63 11.13 13.86
C LEU A 5 -10.75 10.14 13.09
N ASN A 6 -10.21 10.57 11.95
CA ASN A 6 -9.17 9.84 11.25
C ASN A 6 -7.80 10.52 11.45
N LEU A 7 -6.77 9.73 11.73
CA LEU A 7 -5.41 10.22 12.01
C LEU A 7 -4.39 9.50 11.14
N GLU A 8 -3.69 10.23 10.26
CA GLU A 8 -2.69 9.64 9.36
C GLU A 8 -1.37 10.42 9.34
N TRP A 9 -0.35 9.87 8.70
CA TRP A 9 1.00 10.44 8.64
C TRP A 9 1.15 11.60 7.65
N THR A 10 0.48 11.52 6.49
CA THR A 10 0.68 12.45 5.37
C THR A 10 -0.64 13.11 4.96
N SER A 11 -0.58 14.32 4.39
CA SER A 11 -1.70 14.94 3.65
C SER A 11 -1.71 14.51 2.18
N TYR A 12 -0.53 14.40 1.59
CA TYR A 12 -0.32 14.02 0.20
C TYR A 12 -0.62 12.53 -0.07
N PRO A 13 -0.90 12.17 -1.34
CA PRO A 13 -1.16 10.79 -1.76
C PRO A 13 -0.04 9.82 -1.36
N SER A 14 -0.41 8.84 -0.55
CA SER A 14 0.39 7.67 -0.20
C SER A 14 -0.57 6.47 -0.14
N ARG A 15 -0.06 5.24 -0.13
CA ARG A 15 -0.93 4.04 -0.07
C ARG A 15 -1.93 4.11 1.11
N ASP A 16 -1.43 4.47 2.27
CA ASP A 16 -2.20 4.53 3.52
C ASP A 16 -3.17 5.73 3.49
N ARG A 17 -2.73 6.90 3.01
CA ARG A 17 -3.61 8.06 2.81
C ARG A 17 -4.72 7.77 1.80
N ASN A 18 -4.42 7.13 0.68
CA ASN A 18 -5.42 6.78 -0.35
C ASN A 18 -6.50 5.86 0.24
N THR A 19 -6.09 4.87 1.04
CA THR A 19 -7.00 4.00 1.79
C THR A 19 -7.90 4.81 2.72
N ALA A 20 -7.31 5.68 3.54
CA ALA A 20 -8.04 6.51 4.49
C ALA A 20 -9.04 7.46 3.79
N THR A 21 -8.61 8.12 2.71
CA THR A 21 -9.44 9.04 1.93
C THR A 21 -10.67 8.33 1.36
N LEU A 22 -10.51 7.16 0.74
CA LEU A 22 -11.63 6.40 0.16
C LEU A 22 -12.69 6.07 1.21
N ILE A 23 -12.27 5.59 2.38
CA ILE A 23 -13.16 5.25 3.50
C ILE A 23 -13.81 6.51 4.08
N CYS A 24 -13.03 7.56 4.34
CA CYS A 24 -13.53 8.81 4.92
C CYS A 24 -14.55 9.50 4.01
N ASN A 25 -14.33 9.48 2.69
CA ASN A 25 -15.26 10.01 1.70
C ASN A 25 -16.57 9.21 1.65
N TYR A 26 -16.49 7.88 1.73
CA TYR A 26 -17.69 7.04 1.83
C TYR A 26 -18.50 7.34 3.10
N LEU A 27 -17.84 7.50 4.25
CA LEU A 27 -18.50 7.89 5.50
C LEU A 27 -19.19 9.26 5.40
N LYS A 28 -18.53 10.26 4.79
CA LYS A 28 -19.13 11.58 4.53
C LYS A 28 -20.35 11.49 3.60
N MET A 29 -20.29 10.66 2.56
CA MET A 29 -21.43 10.37 1.67
C MET A 29 -22.61 9.74 2.42
N MET A 30 -22.31 8.95 3.46
CA MET A 30 -23.27 8.38 4.39
C MET A 30 -23.70 9.35 5.50
N GLU A 31 -23.37 10.64 5.37
CA GLU A 31 -23.78 11.75 6.25
C GLU A 31 -23.16 11.70 7.66
N PHE A 32 -22.03 11.01 7.82
CA PHE A 32 -21.25 11.04 9.06
C PHE A 32 -20.27 12.22 9.07
N SER A 33 -20.10 12.83 10.24
CA SER A 33 -19.10 13.87 10.48
C SER A 33 -17.71 13.27 10.65
N VAL A 34 -16.83 13.52 9.67
CA VAL A 34 -15.47 12.98 9.64
C VAL A 34 -14.44 14.11 9.67
N VAL A 35 -13.49 14.01 10.60
CA VAL A 35 -12.35 14.94 10.69
C VAL A 35 -11.05 14.16 10.48
N GLU A 36 -10.26 14.59 9.50
CA GLU A 36 -8.95 13.99 9.19
C GLU A 36 -7.81 14.91 9.68
N ARG A 37 -6.87 14.36 10.46
CA ARG A 37 -5.74 15.12 11.02
C ARG A 37 -4.45 14.30 11.00
N SER A 38 -3.35 14.95 11.37
CA SER A 38 -2.05 14.28 11.52
C SER A 38 -1.99 13.46 12.81
N VAL A 39 -1.42 12.26 12.75
CA VAL A 39 -1.04 11.46 13.95
C VAL A 39 -0.13 12.24 14.90
N PHE A 40 0.67 13.18 14.37
CA PHE A 40 1.60 13.97 15.16
C PHE A 40 0.90 15.00 16.07
N HIS A 41 -0.40 15.22 15.88
CA HIS A 41 -1.30 15.97 16.77
C HIS A 41 -2.38 15.08 17.42
N GLY A 42 -2.27 13.76 17.31
CA GLY A 42 -3.34 12.82 17.63
C GLY A 42 -3.90 12.94 19.06
N PHE A 43 -3.05 13.03 20.10
CA PHE A 43 -3.54 13.16 21.47
C PHE A 43 -4.33 14.45 21.71
N GLU A 44 -3.93 15.55 21.06
CA GLU A 44 -4.62 16.83 21.16
C GLU A 44 -5.96 16.76 20.45
N MET A 45 -5.99 16.23 19.23
CA MET A 45 -7.21 16.10 18.44
C MET A 45 -8.26 15.20 19.11
N ILE A 46 -7.82 14.11 19.75
CA ILE A 46 -8.71 13.26 20.56
C ILE A 46 -9.35 14.06 21.71
N ASN A 47 -8.58 14.91 22.39
CA ASN A 47 -9.12 15.73 23.48
C ASN A 47 -10.00 16.87 22.97
N LYS A 48 -9.68 17.44 21.81
CA LYS A 48 -10.41 18.59 21.25
C LYS A 48 -11.78 18.17 20.72
N TYR A 49 -11.83 17.09 19.94
CA TYR A 49 -13.05 16.72 19.21
C TYR A 49 -13.95 15.74 19.97
N HIS A 50 -13.39 14.98 20.92
CA HIS A 50 -14.10 13.91 21.63
C HIS A 50 -14.87 12.99 20.66
N PRO A 51 -14.19 12.35 19.69
CA PRO A 51 -14.88 11.57 18.67
C PRO A 51 -15.59 10.35 19.27
N LEU A 52 -16.69 9.92 18.62
CA LEU A 52 -17.32 8.64 18.96
C LEU A 52 -16.42 7.46 18.59
N LEU A 53 -15.69 7.58 17.48
CA LEU A 53 -14.80 6.57 16.96
C LEU A 53 -13.48 7.17 16.43
N LEU A 54 -12.37 6.49 16.73
CA LEU A 54 -11.07 6.69 16.08
C LEU A 54 -10.91 5.66 14.97
N PHE A 55 -10.64 6.13 13.75
CA PHE A 55 -10.19 5.30 12.64
C PHE A 55 -8.73 5.65 12.30
N ILE A 56 -7.87 4.64 12.17
CA ILE A 56 -6.47 4.86 11.77
C ILE A 56 -6.00 3.70 10.89
N THR A 57 -5.33 4.01 9.78
CA THR A 57 -4.65 2.97 9.01
C THR A 57 -3.41 2.50 9.77
N ASN A 58 -3.28 1.18 9.91
CA ASN A 58 -2.18 0.50 10.59
C ASN A 58 -1.93 0.96 12.04
N GLY A 59 -2.78 0.47 12.94
CA GLY A 59 -2.72 0.82 14.37
C GLY A 59 -1.43 0.43 15.09
N THR A 60 -0.78 -0.67 14.68
CA THR A 60 0.37 -1.25 15.39
C THR A 60 1.71 -1.09 14.66
N GLY A 61 1.72 -0.71 13.38
CA GLY A 61 2.94 -0.63 12.57
C GLY A 61 3.90 0.51 12.93
N ALA A 62 3.43 1.53 13.66
CA ALA A 62 4.30 2.58 14.18
C ALA A 62 4.03 2.88 15.66
N LYS A 63 5.09 3.19 16.39
CA LYS A 63 5.03 3.50 17.83
C LYS A 63 4.02 4.61 18.14
N ILE A 64 3.94 5.65 17.31
CA ILE A 64 3.00 6.74 17.53
C ILE A 64 1.54 6.32 17.27
N ASN A 65 1.29 5.54 16.22
CA ASN A 65 -0.04 5.01 15.91
C ASN A 65 -0.56 4.18 17.08
N PHE A 66 0.27 3.26 17.59
CA PHE A 66 -0.11 2.41 18.71
C PHE A 66 -0.43 3.21 19.98
N HIS A 67 0.40 4.21 20.31
CA HIS A 67 0.13 5.05 21.47
C HIS A 67 -1.20 5.82 21.35
N ILE A 68 -1.57 6.26 20.15
CA ILE A 68 -2.83 6.95 19.88
C ILE A 68 -4.01 5.98 20.00
N VAL A 69 -3.92 4.79 19.41
CA VAL A 69 -4.89 3.69 19.52
C VAL A 69 -5.14 3.36 20.99
N LYS A 70 -4.07 3.08 21.74
CA LYS A 70 -4.13 2.78 23.18
C LYS A 70 -4.75 3.93 23.96
N TYR A 71 -4.38 5.18 23.67
CA TYR A 71 -4.93 6.34 24.35
C TYR A 71 -6.43 6.53 24.09
N ALA A 72 -6.87 6.40 22.84
CA ALA A 72 -8.28 6.50 22.48
C ALA A 72 -9.11 5.41 23.19
N ALA A 73 -8.65 4.16 23.15
CA ALA A 73 -9.30 3.04 23.82
C ALA A 73 -9.43 3.26 25.33
N LEU A 74 -8.35 3.70 26.01
CA LEU A 74 -8.40 4.00 27.45
C LEU A 74 -9.29 5.21 27.79
N ARG A 75 -9.55 6.10 26.82
CA ARG A 75 -10.48 7.22 26.95
C ARG A 75 -11.94 6.83 26.70
N GLY A 76 -12.22 5.55 26.49
CA GLY A 76 -13.56 5.03 26.21
C GLY A 76 -14.03 5.29 24.78
N ILE A 77 -13.13 5.64 23.87
CA ILE A 77 -13.43 5.86 22.45
C ILE A 77 -13.34 4.53 21.72
N LYS A 78 -14.28 4.25 20.82
CA LYS A 78 -14.23 3.06 19.96
C LYS A 78 -13.07 3.21 18.97
N VAL A 79 -12.30 2.16 18.75
CA VAL A 79 -11.14 2.22 17.86
C VAL A 79 -11.30 1.18 16.77
N ILE A 80 -11.20 1.59 15.51
CA ILE A 80 -11.13 0.69 14.37
C ILE A 80 -9.82 0.94 13.64
N THR A 81 -9.14 -0.14 13.27
CA THR A 81 -7.91 -0.06 12.49
C THR A 81 -8.02 -0.94 11.26
N SER A 82 -7.33 -0.57 10.19
CA SER A 82 -7.04 -1.45 9.06
C SER A 82 -5.56 -1.80 9.05
N VAL A 83 -5.18 -2.82 8.27
CA VAL A 83 -3.76 -3.15 8.02
C VAL A 83 -3.28 -2.47 6.74
N SER A 84 -2.06 -1.90 6.76
CA SER A 84 -1.43 -1.29 5.57
C SER A 84 -0.60 -2.27 4.75
N GLU A 85 -0.11 -3.34 5.36
CA GLU A 85 0.61 -4.46 4.71
C GLU A 85 -0.12 -5.75 5.03
N GLY A 86 -1.22 -6.01 4.34
CA GLY A 86 -2.12 -7.12 4.67
C GLY A 86 -1.82 -8.45 3.98
N ASN A 87 -0.75 -8.53 3.17
CA ASN A 87 -0.32 -9.80 2.58
C ASN A 87 0.62 -10.54 3.54
N PHE A 88 0.10 -11.00 4.68
CA PHE A 88 0.92 -11.65 5.72
C PHE A 88 1.68 -12.85 5.16
N LYS A 89 2.96 -12.94 5.52
CA LYS A 89 3.77 -14.12 5.24
C LYS A 89 3.30 -15.28 6.12
N THR A 90 3.34 -16.49 5.58
CA THR A 90 2.77 -17.70 6.21
C THR A 90 3.57 -18.24 7.40
N SER A 91 4.72 -17.66 7.75
CA SER A 91 5.51 -18.14 8.88
C SER A 91 4.93 -17.67 10.21
N SER A 92 4.81 -18.60 11.16
CA SER A 92 4.41 -18.33 12.55
C SER A 92 5.32 -17.32 13.25
N GLU A 93 6.55 -17.13 12.76
CA GLU A 93 7.52 -16.19 13.30
C GLU A 93 7.23 -14.73 12.91
N THR A 94 6.66 -14.49 11.73
CA THR A 94 6.41 -13.12 11.24
C THR A 94 5.00 -12.62 11.58
N LEU A 95 4.04 -13.52 11.75
CA LEU A 95 2.65 -13.17 12.11
C LEU A 95 2.54 -12.26 13.37
N PRO A 96 3.29 -12.51 14.47
CA PRO A 96 3.26 -11.62 15.63
C PRO A 96 3.66 -10.18 15.32
N GLU A 97 4.56 -9.95 14.36
CA GLU A 97 4.96 -8.59 13.97
C GLU A 97 3.82 -7.85 13.26
N PHE A 98 3.04 -8.55 12.43
CA PHE A 98 1.86 -7.99 11.75
C PHE A 98 0.70 -7.72 12.71
N VAL A 99 0.47 -8.61 13.67
CA VAL A 99 -0.65 -8.48 14.63
C VAL A 99 -0.30 -7.47 15.71
N TRP A 100 0.87 -7.62 16.34
CA TRP A 100 1.23 -6.85 17.53
C TRP A 100 2.13 -5.67 17.23
N GLY A 101 3.12 -5.79 16.34
CA GLY A 101 4.02 -4.69 15.99
C GLY A 101 4.58 -3.96 17.22
N TRP A 102 4.22 -2.69 17.40
CA TRP A 102 4.59 -1.86 18.56
C TRP A 102 3.76 -2.09 19.83
N ASN A 103 2.70 -2.89 19.76
CA ASN A 103 1.91 -3.34 20.90
C ASN A 103 2.65 -4.43 21.69
N LYS A 104 3.54 -4.03 22.59
CA LYS A 104 4.32 -4.95 23.42
C LYS A 104 3.58 -5.47 24.66
N ASP A 105 2.38 -4.97 24.95
CA ASP A 105 1.56 -5.49 26.06
C ASP A 105 0.52 -6.52 25.61
N HIS A 106 0.43 -6.78 24.30
CA HIS A 106 -0.46 -7.78 23.69
C HIS A 106 -1.94 -7.64 24.10
N VAL A 107 -2.39 -6.42 24.41
CA VAL A 107 -3.79 -6.10 24.66
C VAL A 107 -4.44 -5.60 23.38
N PHE A 108 -5.56 -6.18 22.98
CA PHE A 108 -6.32 -5.72 21.81
C PHE A 108 -7.11 -4.45 22.16
N TYR A 109 -6.59 -3.29 21.76
CA TYR A 109 -7.21 -1.98 22.04
C TYR A 109 -8.27 -1.62 21.01
N GLU A 110 -8.33 -2.32 19.91
CA GLU A 110 -9.29 -2.14 18.83
C GLU A 110 -10.64 -2.77 19.20
N ARG A 111 -11.72 -2.13 18.78
CA ARG A 111 -13.04 -2.78 18.71
C ARG A 111 -13.08 -3.71 17.51
N ILE A 112 -12.57 -3.26 16.36
CA ILE A 112 -12.41 -4.05 15.14
C ILE A 112 -11.04 -3.77 14.52
N ASN A 113 -10.36 -4.83 14.08
CA ASN A 113 -9.21 -4.79 13.19
C ASN A 113 -9.61 -5.41 11.85
N MET A 114 -9.51 -4.61 10.79
CA MET A 114 -9.88 -5.01 9.43
C MET A 114 -8.66 -5.50 8.66
N GLN A 115 -8.73 -6.75 8.22
CA GLN A 115 -7.70 -7.44 7.45
C GLN A 115 -8.10 -7.56 5.98
N TRP A 116 -7.09 -7.78 5.13
CA TRP A 116 -7.28 -7.78 3.69
C TRP A 116 -8.01 -9.00 3.18
N SER A 117 -7.80 -10.19 3.74
CA SER A 117 -8.38 -11.43 3.19
C SER A 117 -8.72 -12.45 4.26
N GLU A 118 -9.59 -13.40 3.90
CA GLU A 118 -9.92 -14.52 4.78
C GLU A 118 -8.68 -15.36 5.10
N ARG A 119 -7.70 -15.41 4.19
CA ARG A 119 -6.41 -16.06 4.43
C ARG A 119 -5.71 -15.47 5.64
N THR A 120 -5.55 -14.15 5.69
CA THR A 120 -4.86 -13.48 6.80
C THR A 120 -5.68 -13.45 8.08
N ARG A 121 -7.01 -13.33 7.96
CA ARG A 121 -7.93 -13.49 9.09
C ARG A 121 -7.77 -14.87 9.71
N LYS A 122 -7.82 -15.93 8.91
CA LYS A 122 -7.67 -17.31 9.39
C LYS A 122 -6.35 -17.49 10.12
N MET A 123 -5.23 -17.03 9.55
CA MET A 123 -3.93 -17.08 10.21
C MET A 123 -3.93 -16.39 11.58
N THR A 124 -4.54 -15.21 11.66
CA THR A 124 -4.63 -14.44 12.91
C THR A 124 -5.52 -15.13 13.95
N VAL A 125 -6.68 -15.63 13.54
CA VAL A 125 -7.65 -16.29 14.42
C VAL A 125 -7.15 -17.65 14.90
N ASP A 126 -6.47 -18.41 14.05
CA ASP A 126 -5.86 -19.69 14.43
C ASP A 126 -4.77 -19.48 15.51
N ALA A 127 -4.01 -18.38 15.43
CA ALA A 127 -3.00 -18.02 16.43
C ALA A 127 -3.58 -17.34 17.69
N TYR A 128 -4.66 -16.58 17.55
CA TYR A 128 -5.26 -15.77 18.62
C TYR A 128 -6.80 -15.87 18.60
N PRO A 129 -7.37 -17.06 18.91
CA PRO A 129 -8.80 -17.32 18.76
C PRO A 129 -9.68 -16.42 19.64
N GLN A 130 -9.16 -15.94 20.76
CA GLN A 130 -9.86 -15.02 21.65
C GLN A 130 -10.26 -13.68 20.99
N PHE A 131 -9.63 -13.31 19.87
CA PHE A 131 -9.94 -12.06 19.15
C PHE A 131 -10.80 -12.29 17.90
N GLN A 132 -11.33 -13.49 17.67
CA GLN A 132 -12.10 -13.83 16.47
C GLN A 132 -13.23 -12.84 16.14
N SER A 133 -13.93 -12.31 17.14
CA SER A 133 -15.02 -11.34 16.97
C SER A 133 -14.52 -9.94 16.58
N GLN A 134 -13.25 -9.64 16.88
CA GLN A 134 -12.61 -8.35 16.62
C GLN A 134 -11.86 -8.32 15.28
N ILE A 135 -11.57 -9.47 14.66
CA ILE A 135 -10.90 -9.55 13.36
C ILE A 135 -11.91 -9.73 12.23
N LYS A 136 -11.97 -8.78 11.30
CA LYS A 136 -12.91 -8.74 10.17
C LYS A 136 -12.20 -8.65 8.83
N VAL A 137 -12.82 -9.13 7.76
CA VAL A 137 -12.29 -9.00 6.39
C VAL A 137 -12.99 -7.88 5.65
N SER A 138 -12.27 -6.79 5.37
CA SER A 138 -12.78 -5.69 4.55
C SER A 138 -12.30 -5.69 3.12
N GLY A 139 -11.30 -6.52 2.79
CA GLY A 139 -10.54 -6.35 1.56
C GLY A 139 -9.44 -5.30 1.71
N ALA A 140 -8.55 -5.25 0.72
CA ALA A 140 -7.48 -4.26 0.68
C ALA A 140 -7.99 -2.93 0.08
N ALA A 141 -8.60 -2.08 0.90
CA ALA A 141 -9.24 -0.81 0.46
C ALA A 141 -8.31 0.13 -0.34
N GLY A 142 -6.99 0.07 -0.16
CA GLY A 142 -6.05 0.82 -0.98
C GLY A 142 -6.04 0.40 -2.47
N PHE A 143 -6.42 -0.84 -2.79
CA PHE A 143 -6.47 -1.34 -4.17
C PHE A 143 -7.70 -0.86 -4.94
N ASP A 144 -8.75 -0.40 -4.26
CA ASP A 144 -9.92 0.20 -4.92
C ASP A 144 -9.52 1.47 -5.70
N TYR A 145 -8.45 2.13 -5.27
CA TYR A 145 -7.89 3.30 -5.93
C TYR A 145 -7.59 3.05 -7.42
N TYR A 146 -7.16 1.84 -7.79
CA TYR A 146 -6.81 1.47 -9.16
C TYR A 146 -8.04 1.23 -10.05
N LYS A 147 -9.23 1.07 -9.46
CA LYS A 147 -10.51 0.98 -10.19
C LYS A 147 -11.24 2.32 -10.26
N ILE A 148 -11.04 3.16 -9.25
CA ILE A 148 -11.79 4.41 -9.04
C ILE A 148 -11.06 5.60 -9.65
N VAL A 149 -9.75 5.73 -9.40
CA VAL A 149 -8.99 6.90 -9.81
C VAL A 149 -8.62 6.82 -11.27
N LYS A 150 -8.92 7.89 -12.01
CA LYS A 150 -8.56 8.03 -13.41
C LYS A 150 -7.06 8.33 -13.51
N PRO A 151 -6.28 7.47 -14.18
CA PRO A 151 -4.87 7.75 -14.42
C PRO A 151 -4.70 8.93 -15.37
N LEU A 152 -3.51 9.52 -15.34
CA LEU A 152 -3.04 10.48 -16.35
C LEU A 152 -3.15 9.87 -17.75
N LYS A 153 -3.54 10.71 -18.71
CA LYS A 153 -3.54 10.34 -20.13
C LYS A 153 -2.09 10.17 -20.62
N ARG A 154 -1.85 9.18 -21.48
CA ARG A 154 -0.54 8.88 -22.08
C ARG A 154 0.13 10.12 -22.66
N ASP A 155 -0.57 10.90 -23.48
CA ASP A 155 0.01 12.08 -24.14
C ASP A 155 0.44 13.16 -23.13
N VAL A 156 -0.35 13.36 -22.06
CA VAL A 156 -0.02 14.31 -20.99
C VAL A 156 1.23 13.85 -20.25
N PHE A 157 1.34 12.55 -19.98
CA PHE A 157 2.51 11.97 -19.35
C PHE A 157 3.76 12.09 -20.23
N LEU A 158 3.67 11.72 -21.51
CA LEU A 158 4.79 11.82 -22.44
C LEU A 158 5.25 13.26 -22.63
N HIS A 159 4.31 14.20 -22.73
CA HIS A 159 4.61 15.62 -22.85
C HIS A 159 5.37 16.17 -21.64
N LYS A 160 4.96 15.78 -20.42
CA LYS A 160 5.63 16.15 -19.17
C LYS A 160 7.13 15.78 -19.16
N TYR A 161 7.51 14.72 -19.87
CA TYR A 161 8.89 14.22 -19.91
C TYR A 161 9.60 14.39 -21.25
N HIS A 162 9.00 15.12 -22.21
CA HIS A 162 9.53 15.31 -23.55
C HIS A 162 9.81 13.97 -24.28
N LYS A 163 8.85 13.04 -24.21
CA LYS A 163 8.92 11.68 -24.78
C LYS A 163 7.81 11.39 -25.79
N GLU A 164 7.23 12.42 -26.40
CA GLU A 164 6.08 12.33 -27.30
C GLU A 164 6.34 11.48 -28.56
N GLY A 165 7.61 11.27 -28.93
CA GLY A 165 7.99 10.41 -30.06
C GLY A 165 7.82 8.91 -29.83
N TYR A 166 7.51 8.48 -28.60
CA TYR A 166 7.41 7.05 -28.26
C TYR A 166 5.96 6.55 -28.24
N ASN A 167 5.65 5.66 -29.19
CA ASN A 167 4.36 4.98 -29.28
C ASN A 167 4.33 3.63 -28.56
N LYS A 168 5.49 3.09 -28.20
CA LYS A 168 5.66 1.83 -27.47
C LYS A 168 6.28 2.14 -26.11
N ILE A 169 5.66 1.67 -25.03
CA ILE A 169 6.08 1.95 -23.66
C ILE A 169 6.04 0.67 -22.84
N ILE A 170 7.17 0.26 -22.28
CA ILE A 170 7.25 -0.86 -21.35
C ILE A 170 7.55 -0.31 -19.96
N GLY A 171 6.74 -0.70 -18.98
CA GLY A 171 6.96 -0.33 -17.58
C GLY A 171 7.73 -1.40 -16.83
N TRP A 172 8.58 -0.97 -15.90
CA TRP A 172 9.35 -1.84 -15.01
C TRP A 172 9.23 -1.35 -13.57
N GLY A 173 8.60 -2.16 -12.72
CA GLY A 173 8.54 -1.94 -11.28
C GLY A 173 9.79 -2.50 -10.60
N CYS A 174 10.72 -1.61 -10.20
CA CYS A 174 11.97 -1.99 -9.57
C CYS A 174 11.73 -2.60 -8.19
N TRP A 175 12.42 -3.71 -7.91
CA TRP A 175 12.49 -4.28 -6.57
C TRP A 175 13.61 -3.61 -5.77
N ASP A 176 13.52 -3.69 -4.43
CA ASP A 176 14.51 -3.13 -3.52
C ASP A 176 15.56 -4.18 -3.15
N PHE A 177 16.60 -4.33 -3.99
CA PHE A 177 17.67 -5.29 -3.71
C PHE A 177 18.57 -4.88 -2.53
N ALA A 178 18.42 -3.65 -1.99
CA ALA A 178 19.24 -3.14 -0.89
C ALA A 178 19.30 -4.10 0.30
N VAL A 179 18.16 -4.73 0.63
CA VAL A 179 18.01 -5.68 1.74
C VAL A 179 18.94 -6.90 1.64
N ALA A 180 19.45 -7.20 0.45
CA ALA A 180 20.38 -8.31 0.21
C ALA A 180 21.86 -7.91 0.40
N PHE A 181 22.18 -6.66 0.78
CA PHE A 181 23.56 -6.18 0.92
C PHE A 181 23.86 -5.64 2.33
N PRO A 182 25.06 -5.89 2.89
CA PRO A 182 25.45 -5.46 4.25
C PRO A 182 25.34 -3.96 4.57
N GLY A 183 25.21 -3.11 3.55
CA GLY A 183 25.06 -1.66 3.73
C GLY A 183 23.64 -1.22 4.12
N ASP A 184 22.63 -2.09 4.04
CA ASP A 184 21.25 -1.79 4.42
C ASP A 184 20.98 -2.18 5.88
N THR A 185 20.27 -1.34 6.62
CA THR A 185 19.94 -1.57 8.04
C THR A 185 19.05 -2.79 8.27
N ARG A 186 18.38 -3.29 7.23
CA ARG A 186 17.53 -4.47 7.25
C ARG A 186 18.30 -5.75 6.86
N TYR A 187 19.56 -5.65 6.44
CA TYR A 187 20.33 -6.79 5.93
C TYR A 187 20.39 -7.96 6.91
N GLU A 188 20.79 -7.73 8.17
CA GLU A 188 20.92 -8.79 9.16
C GLU A 188 19.60 -9.52 9.43
N TYR A 189 18.50 -8.77 9.51
CA TYR A 189 17.16 -9.35 9.64
C TYR A 189 16.79 -10.17 8.40
N PHE A 190 17.06 -9.64 7.20
CA PHE A 190 16.76 -10.33 5.95
C PHE A 190 17.61 -11.60 5.78
N LEU A 191 18.90 -11.55 6.14
CA LEU A 191 19.79 -12.71 6.20
C LEU A 191 19.28 -13.76 7.19
N SER A 192 18.81 -13.37 8.38
CA SER A 192 18.25 -14.32 9.35
C SER A 192 16.96 -15.00 8.85
N LEU A 193 16.16 -14.31 8.03
CA LEU A 193 14.91 -14.86 7.50
C LEU A 193 15.12 -15.80 6.33
N TYR A 194 16.09 -15.52 5.46
CA TYR A 194 16.22 -16.19 4.16
C TYR A 194 17.48 -17.05 4.02
N GLY A 195 18.45 -16.91 4.93
CA GLY A 195 19.72 -17.63 4.88
C GLY A 195 20.69 -17.14 3.80
N SER A 196 21.95 -17.54 3.91
CA SER A 196 23.04 -17.09 3.03
C SER A 196 22.82 -17.41 1.55
N ASP A 197 22.24 -18.57 1.26
CA ASP A 197 22.09 -19.07 -0.10
C ASP A 197 21.08 -18.23 -0.88
N THR A 198 19.95 -17.91 -0.25
CA THR A 198 18.93 -17.03 -0.83
C THR A 198 19.45 -15.60 -0.99
N ILE A 199 20.23 -15.09 -0.04
CA ILE A 199 20.87 -13.77 -0.16
C ILE A 199 21.82 -13.74 -1.36
N THR A 200 22.67 -14.76 -1.49
CA THR A 200 23.61 -14.89 -2.62
C THR A 200 22.85 -14.95 -3.95
N ARG A 201 21.72 -15.67 -3.98
CA ARG A 201 20.83 -15.69 -5.15
C ARG A 201 20.31 -14.30 -5.48
N PHE A 202 19.78 -13.54 -4.52
CA PHE A 202 19.25 -12.20 -4.78
C PHE A 202 20.32 -11.22 -5.27
N GLN A 203 21.54 -11.32 -4.74
CA GLN A 203 22.66 -10.52 -5.23
C GLN A 203 22.98 -10.86 -6.70
N LYS A 204 22.99 -12.14 -7.05
CA LYS A 204 23.19 -12.63 -8.43
C LYS A 204 22.04 -12.22 -9.35
N ASP A 205 20.79 -12.37 -8.92
CA ASP A 205 19.61 -11.97 -9.70
C ASP A 205 19.59 -10.47 -9.95
N ARG A 206 20.06 -9.64 -9.02
CA ARG A 206 20.21 -8.20 -9.23
C ARG A 206 21.13 -7.90 -10.41
N ASP A 207 22.32 -8.53 -10.45
CA ASP A 207 23.27 -8.34 -11.55
C ASP A 207 22.72 -8.86 -12.88
N LEU A 208 22.16 -10.07 -12.88
CA LEU A 208 21.65 -10.70 -14.10
C LEU A 208 20.42 -9.98 -14.66
N SER A 209 19.47 -9.59 -13.80
CA SER A 209 18.26 -8.89 -14.25
C SER A 209 18.61 -7.52 -14.82
N ASN A 210 19.56 -6.80 -14.20
CA ASN A 210 20.10 -5.56 -14.77
C ASN A 210 20.72 -5.82 -16.14
N GLN A 211 21.60 -6.82 -16.26
CA GLN A 211 22.23 -7.14 -17.54
C GLN A 211 21.22 -7.47 -18.63
N VAL A 212 20.21 -8.30 -18.34
CA VAL A 212 19.15 -8.63 -19.29
C VAL A 212 18.37 -7.37 -19.68
N LEU A 213 17.99 -6.54 -18.71
CA LEU A 213 17.26 -5.29 -18.94
C LEU A 213 18.04 -4.32 -19.84
N LEU A 214 19.33 -4.08 -19.58
CA LEU A 214 20.15 -3.20 -20.40
C LEU A 214 20.26 -3.69 -21.85
N ASN A 215 20.44 -5.00 -22.06
CA ASN A 215 20.47 -5.59 -23.40
C ASN A 215 19.13 -5.42 -24.14
N ILE A 216 18.00 -5.56 -23.43
CA ILE A 216 16.68 -5.35 -24.01
C ILE A 216 16.47 -3.88 -24.37
N ILE A 217 16.85 -2.94 -23.49
CA ILE A 217 16.75 -1.50 -23.76
C ILE A 217 17.54 -1.11 -25.01
N GLU A 218 18.79 -1.58 -25.10
CA GLU A 218 19.69 -1.28 -26.22
C GLU A 218 19.17 -1.80 -27.56
N LYS A 219 18.58 -3.00 -27.57
CA LYS A 219 18.03 -3.64 -28.78
C LYS A 219 16.72 -3.02 -29.27
N ASN A 220 16.03 -2.24 -28.44
CA ASN A 220 14.70 -1.70 -28.76
C ASN A 220 14.66 -0.17 -28.61
N PRO A 221 15.40 0.59 -29.44
CA PRO A 221 15.52 2.05 -29.32
C PRO A 221 14.21 2.80 -29.59
N ASP A 222 13.22 2.16 -30.24
CA ASP A 222 11.89 2.69 -30.53
C ASP A 222 10.89 2.49 -29.37
N ILE A 223 11.27 1.78 -28.31
CA ILE A 223 10.45 1.54 -27.12
C ILE A 223 10.96 2.40 -25.97
N LEU A 224 10.06 3.14 -25.32
CA LEU A 224 10.36 3.84 -24.07
C LEU A 224 10.26 2.88 -22.89
N PHE A 225 11.31 2.79 -22.08
CA PHE A 225 11.32 2.00 -20.85
C PHE A 225 11.11 2.92 -19.63
N LEU A 226 10.02 2.69 -18.89
CA LEU A 226 9.71 3.42 -17.66
C LEU A 226 10.19 2.62 -16.44
N LEU A 227 11.29 3.05 -15.84
CA LEU A 227 11.90 2.36 -14.70
C LEU A 227 11.44 3.03 -13.40
N LYS A 228 10.43 2.46 -12.74
CA LYS A 228 9.87 2.97 -11.50
C LYS A 228 10.64 2.44 -10.29
N GLU A 229 11.43 3.29 -9.64
CA GLU A 229 12.17 2.92 -8.43
C GLU A 229 11.22 2.60 -7.25
N HIS A 230 11.63 1.66 -6.40
CA HIS A 230 10.95 1.40 -5.14
C HIS A 230 11.06 2.61 -4.20
N PRO A 231 9.98 3.04 -3.52
CA PRO A 231 10.03 4.21 -2.63
C PRO A 231 10.98 4.02 -1.44
N GLY A 232 11.17 2.76 -1.00
CA GLY A 232 12.11 2.38 0.05
C GLY A 232 13.57 2.32 -0.39
N ASN A 233 13.88 2.45 -1.69
CA ASN A 233 15.26 2.46 -2.16
C ASN A 233 16.00 3.70 -1.64
N THR A 234 17.09 3.49 -0.92
CA THR A 234 17.91 4.56 -0.35
C THR A 234 19.27 4.72 -1.00
N ARG A 235 19.77 3.74 -1.77
CA ARG A 235 21.14 3.79 -2.33
C ARG A 235 21.19 3.72 -3.86
N GLY A 236 20.08 4.08 -4.52
CA GLY A 236 20.06 4.51 -5.92
C GLY A 236 19.95 3.38 -6.94
N LEU A 237 20.47 3.60 -8.15
CA LEU A 237 20.19 2.76 -9.33
C LEU A 237 20.74 1.33 -9.21
N PHE A 238 21.86 1.15 -8.50
CA PHE A 238 22.44 -0.16 -8.23
C PHE A 238 21.46 -1.06 -7.48
N GLU A 239 20.89 -0.59 -6.39
CA GLU A 239 19.97 -1.40 -5.56
C GLU A 239 18.58 -1.54 -6.18
N SER A 240 18.24 -0.68 -7.14
CA SER A 240 17.05 -0.88 -7.97
C SER A 240 17.26 -1.91 -9.10
N GLY A 241 18.50 -2.40 -9.30
CA GLY A 241 18.81 -3.33 -10.38
C GLY A 241 18.78 -2.70 -11.78
N ILE A 242 19.04 -1.40 -11.90
CA ILE A 242 18.92 -0.63 -13.15
C ILE A 242 20.15 0.25 -13.45
N ALA A 243 21.29 -0.02 -12.80
CA ALA A 243 22.49 0.81 -12.97
C ALA A 243 23.02 0.73 -14.41
N GLY A 244 23.26 1.88 -15.03
CA GLY A 244 23.67 2.00 -16.43
C GLY A 244 22.52 2.29 -17.37
N ALA A 245 21.27 2.09 -16.95
CA ALA A 245 20.10 2.36 -17.77
C ALA A 245 19.91 3.86 -18.05
N GLU A 246 20.42 4.74 -17.18
CA GLU A 246 20.35 6.19 -17.31
C GLU A 246 21.06 6.75 -18.55
N LYS A 247 21.91 5.94 -19.20
CA LYS A 247 22.68 6.31 -20.39
C LYS A 247 21.86 6.24 -21.68
N PHE A 248 20.74 5.52 -21.66
CA PHE A 248 19.94 5.26 -22.85
C PHE A 248 18.88 6.36 -23.05
N PRO A 249 18.75 6.94 -24.26
CA PRO A 249 17.79 8.01 -24.52
C PRO A 249 16.34 7.54 -24.45
N ASN A 250 16.09 6.25 -24.65
CA ASN A 250 14.78 5.60 -24.56
C ASN A 250 14.44 5.08 -23.15
N VAL A 251 15.06 5.63 -22.11
CA VAL A 251 14.79 5.30 -20.70
C VAL A 251 14.27 6.52 -19.94
N LEU A 252 13.31 6.30 -19.04
CA LEU A 252 12.87 7.27 -18.05
C LEU A 252 12.85 6.65 -16.66
N ILE A 253 13.68 7.17 -15.75
CA ILE A 253 13.78 6.69 -14.35
C ILE A 253 12.90 7.55 -13.44
N LEU A 254 11.99 6.89 -12.70
CA LEU A 254 10.91 7.55 -11.98
C LEU A 254 10.88 7.14 -10.51
N LYS A 255 11.13 8.11 -9.61
CA LYS A 255 11.02 7.88 -8.15
C LYS A 255 9.73 8.41 -7.53
N LYS A 256 9.36 9.66 -7.85
CA LYS A 256 8.23 10.36 -7.22
C LYS A 256 6.90 10.19 -7.96
N GLU A 257 6.93 9.68 -9.19
CA GLU A 257 5.74 9.55 -10.00
C GLU A 257 4.79 8.50 -9.41
N SER A 258 3.49 8.75 -9.55
CA SER A 258 2.45 7.82 -9.14
C SER A 258 2.61 6.48 -9.87
N ILE A 259 2.57 5.39 -9.11
CA ILE A 259 2.64 4.03 -9.67
C ILE A 259 1.47 3.75 -10.62
N VAL A 260 0.28 4.28 -10.29
CA VAL A 260 -0.93 4.17 -11.13
C VAL A 260 -0.69 4.75 -12.51
N ASP A 261 -0.07 5.94 -12.57
CA ASP A 261 0.18 6.62 -13.83
C ASP A 261 1.26 5.89 -14.63
N CYS A 262 2.33 5.44 -13.97
CA CYS A 262 3.39 4.67 -14.62
C CYS A 262 2.85 3.37 -15.25
N ILE A 263 2.01 2.64 -14.53
CA ILE A 263 1.39 1.41 -15.03
C ILE A 263 0.40 1.73 -16.16
N ALA A 264 -0.46 2.74 -15.98
CA ALA A 264 -1.52 3.06 -16.93
C ALA A 264 -0.99 3.47 -18.32
N VAL A 265 0.12 4.22 -18.37
CA VAL A 265 0.73 4.65 -19.64
C VAL A 265 1.56 3.56 -20.30
N SER A 266 1.97 2.54 -19.54
CA SER A 266 2.72 1.40 -20.07
C SER A 266 1.81 0.44 -20.84
N ASP A 267 2.34 -0.20 -21.88
CA ASP A 267 1.60 -1.19 -22.66
C ASP A 267 1.48 -2.53 -21.89
N PHE A 268 2.56 -2.93 -21.20
CA PHE A 268 2.56 -3.99 -20.18
C PHE A 268 3.60 -3.70 -19.08
N TRP A 269 3.58 -4.48 -18.01
CA TRP A 269 4.39 -4.23 -16.79
C TRP A 269 5.31 -5.39 -16.43
N ILE A 270 6.59 -5.11 -16.24
CA ILE A 270 7.61 -6.09 -15.85
C ILE A 270 7.99 -5.86 -14.38
N THR A 271 8.28 -6.94 -13.65
CA THR A 271 8.89 -6.85 -12.33
C THR A 271 9.82 -8.03 -12.04
N TYR A 272 10.65 -7.90 -10.99
CA TYR A 272 11.32 -9.03 -10.37
C TYR A 272 10.35 -9.71 -9.38
N GLU A 273 10.13 -9.11 -8.20
CA GLU A 273 9.09 -9.48 -7.24
C GLU A 273 8.32 -8.24 -6.81
N SER A 274 7.02 -8.17 -7.04
CA SER A 274 6.27 -7.00 -6.57
C SER A 274 4.77 -7.23 -6.50
N THR A 275 4.12 -6.61 -5.51
CA THR A 275 2.65 -6.48 -5.48
C THR A 275 2.12 -5.57 -6.57
N THR A 276 2.97 -4.79 -7.24
CA THR A 276 2.58 -3.94 -8.38
C THR A 276 2.00 -4.74 -9.55
N VAL A 277 2.20 -6.06 -9.61
CA VAL A 277 1.51 -6.92 -10.59
C VAL A 277 -0.01 -6.92 -10.36
N ILE A 278 -0.47 -6.93 -9.11
CA ILE A 278 -1.90 -6.88 -8.79
C ILE A 278 -2.46 -5.53 -9.23
N GLU A 279 -1.74 -4.44 -8.92
CA GLU A 279 -2.08 -3.08 -9.33
C GLU A 279 -2.22 -2.97 -10.86
N ALA A 280 -1.32 -3.61 -11.61
CA ALA A 280 -1.36 -3.71 -13.06
C ALA A 280 -2.56 -4.50 -13.57
N TRP A 281 -2.88 -5.65 -12.95
CA TRP A 281 -4.07 -6.42 -13.32
C TRP A 281 -5.37 -5.63 -13.08
N LEU A 282 -5.45 -4.85 -11.99
CA LEU A 282 -6.62 -4.02 -11.72
C LEU A 282 -6.81 -2.93 -12.78
N LEU A 283 -5.72 -2.42 -13.36
CA LEU A 283 -5.70 -1.49 -14.49
C LEU A 283 -5.83 -2.18 -15.86
N GLY A 284 -6.01 -3.50 -15.89
CA GLY A 284 -6.17 -4.27 -17.13
C GLY A 284 -4.88 -4.44 -17.93
N LYS A 285 -3.71 -4.30 -17.29
CA LYS A 285 -2.40 -4.48 -17.93
C LYS A 285 -1.92 -5.91 -17.78
N GLN A 286 -1.26 -6.40 -18.83
CA GLN A 286 -0.56 -7.68 -18.78
C GLN A 286 0.76 -7.51 -18.03
N THR A 287 1.23 -8.58 -17.40
CA THR A 287 2.44 -8.56 -16.58
C THR A 287 3.34 -9.75 -16.86
N CYS A 288 4.64 -9.57 -16.66
CA CYS A 288 5.60 -10.67 -16.67
C CYS A 288 6.70 -10.46 -15.63
N LEU A 289 7.42 -11.53 -15.34
CA LEU A 289 8.54 -11.55 -14.42
C LEU A 289 9.85 -11.62 -15.21
N LEU A 290 10.89 -11.00 -14.66
CA LEU A 290 12.28 -11.24 -15.06
C LEU A 290 13.04 -11.74 -13.83
N ASN A 291 12.98 -13.07 -13.61
CA ASN A 291 13.76 -13.79 -12.60
C ASN A 291 14.82 -14.68 -13.29
N PRO A 292 16.08 -14.22 -13.46
CA PRO A 292 17.08 -14.92 -14.27
C PRO A 292 17.53 -16.28 -13.72
N THR A 293 17.61 -16.45 -12.39
CA THR A 293 17.99 -17.73 -11.78
C THR A 293 16.81 -18.67 -11.53
N GLY A 294 15.63 -18.37 -12.07
CA GLY A 294 14.41 -19.16 -11.89
C GLY A 294 13.49 -18.59 -10.81
N ILE A 295 12.40 -19.32 -10.53
CA ILE A 295 11.30 -18.86 -9.66
C ILE A 295 11.19 -19.60 -8.33
N ASP A 296 12.07 -20.56 -8.08
CA ASP A 296 12.11 -21.49 -6.95
C ASP A 296 12.82 -20.90 -5.72
N PHE A 297 12.28 -19.82 -5.16
CA PHE A 297 12.78 -19.23 -3.93
C PHE A 297 11.66 -18.79 -2.99
N PRO A 298 11.93 -18.60 -1.68
CA PRO A 298 10.91 -18.17 -0.73
C PRO A 298 10.35 -16.78 -1.08
N ARG A 299 9.09 -16.73 -1.55
CA ARG A 299 8.41 -15.52 -2.03
C ARG A 299 6.91 -15.57 -1.78
N ALA A 300 6.24 -14.42 -1.85
CA ALA A 300 4.78 -14.35 -1.73
C ALA A 300 4.10 -14.91 -3.01
N ASN A 301 2.87 -15.41 -2.90
CA ASN A 301 2.12 -16.06 -4.00
C ASN A 301 1.86 -15.18 -5.26
N VAL A 302 2.15 -13.88 -5.21
CA VAL A 302 1.83 -12.91 -6.28
C VAL A 302 2.43 -13.25 -7.65
N TYR A 303 3.51 -14.03 -7.68
CA TYR A 303 4.17 -14.44 -8.91
C TYR A 303 3.36 -15.38 -9.80
N LYS A 304 2.44 -16.16 -9.20
CA LYS A 304 1.71 -17.22 -9.90
C LYS A 304 0.85 -16.71 -11.06
N GLY A 305 0.50 -15.42 -11.05
CA GLY A 305 -0.31 -14.79 -12.08
C GLY A 305 0.44 -14.23 -13.28
N SER A 306 1.77 -14.37 -13.34
CA SER A 306 2.63 -13.79 -14.39
C SER A 306 3.62 -14.82 -14.96
N PRO A 307 3.79 -14.92 -16.30
CA PRO A 307 4.86 -15.71 -16.90
C PRO A 307 6.23 -15.12 -16.57
N ASN A 308 7.26 -15.98 -16.47
CA ASN A 308 8.65 -15.57 -16.28
C ASN A 308 9.44 -15.70 -17.59
N TYR A 309 10.15 -14.63 -17.96
CA TYR A 309 11.07 -14.61 -19.09
C TYR A 309 12.49 -14.33 -18.55
N PRO A 310 13.28 -15.38 -18.23
CA PRO A 310 14.48 -15.24 -17.41
C PRO A 310 15.68 -14.60 -18.12
N ASP A 311 15.64 -14.47 -19.45
CA ASP A 311 16.79 -14.10 -20.25
C ASP A 311 16.42 -13.21 -21.45
N VAL A 312 17.44 -12.68 -22.13
CA VAL A 312 17.26 -11.78 -23.29
C VAL A 312 16.48 -12.45 -24.42
N PRO A 313 16.78 -13.69 -24.87
CA PRO A 313 16.02 -14.33 -25.94
C PRO A 313 14.52 -14.47 -25.63
N THR A 314 14.18 -14.97 -24.43
CA THR A 314 12.79 -15.19 -24.04
C THR A 314 12.02 -13.89 -23.84
N LEU A 315 12.64 -12.88 -23.22
CA LEU A 315 12.01 -11.58 -23.01
C LEU A 315 11.84 -10.81 -24.33
N GLN A 316 12.81 -10.86 -25.24
CA GLN A 316 12.67 -10.25 -26.56
C GLN A 316 11.55 -10.91 -27.35
N ALA A 317 11.48 -12.24 -27.38
CA ALA A 317 10.40 -12.96 -28.05
C ALA A 317 9.01 -12.61 -27.49
N ALA A 318 8.91 -12.40 -26.17
CA ALA A 318 7.67 -11.94 -25.54
C ALA A 318 7.31 -10.50 -25.92
N ILE A 319 8.29 -9.60 -26.01
CA ILE A 319 8.11 -8.22 -26.50
C ILE A 319 7.60 -8.24 -27.94
N ASP A 320 8.23 -9.01 -28.81
CA ASP A 320 7.87 -9.12 -30.23
C ASP A 320 6.46 -9.71 -30.39
N SER A 321 6.14 -10.75 -29.62
CA SER A 321 4.78 -11.31 -29.53
C SER A 321 3.77 -10.25 -29.11
N PHE A 322 4.04 -9.49 -28.05
CA PHE A 322 3.11 -8.49 -27.55
C PHE A 322 2.85 -7.38 -28.58
N TYR A 323 3.87 -6.86 -29.25
CA TYR A 323 3.66 -5.80 -30.26
C TYR A 323 3.09 -6.30 -31.59
N SER A 324 3.06 -7.62 -31.83
CA SER A 324 2.42 -8.22 -33.01
C SER A 324 0.99 -8.73 -32.74
N THR A 325 0.71 -9.20 -31.52
CA THR A 325 -0.55 -9.88 -31.17
C THR A 325 -1.33 -9.21 -30.04
N HIS A 326 -0.74 -8.22 -29.37
CA HIS A 326 -1.22 -7.64 -28.11
C HIS A 326 -1.32 -8.65 -26.96
N GLU A 327 -0.55 -9.74 -27.00
CA GLU A 327 -0.54 -10.76 -25.95
C GLU A 327 0.88 -11.19 -25.56
N LEU A 328 1.12 -11.21 -24.24
CA LEU A 328 2.30 -11.83 -23.64
C LEU A 328 2.12 -13.35 -23.61
N PRO A 329 3.06 -14.13 -24.17
CA PRO A 329 2.99 -15.59 -24.16
C PRO A 329 2.74 -16.21 -22.78
N GLY A 330 1.68 -16.99 -22.66
CA GLY A 330 1.33 -17.68 -21.40
C GLY A 330 0.61 -16.81 -20.36
N PHE A 331 0.43 -15.50 -20.60
CA PHE A 331 -0.31 -14.65 -19.66
C PHE A 331 -1.78 -15.08 -19.54
N GLN A 332 -2.47 -15.35 -20.63
CA GLN A 332 -3.89 -15.76 -20.57
C GLN A 332 -4.09 -17.11 -19.86
N ALA A 333 -3.15 -18.04 -20.01
CA ALA A 333 -3.20 -19.34 -19.33
C ALA A 333 -3.20 -19.24 -17.79
N MET A 334 -2.78 -18.10 -17.22
CA MET A 334 -2.70 -17.84 -15.78
C MET A 334 -3.90 -17.06 -15.21
N GLU A 335 -5.02 -16.94 -15.95
CA GLU A 335 -6.19 -16.18 -15.49
C GLU A 335 -6.77 -16.71 -14.17
N SER A 336 -6.89 -18.03 -14.03
CA SER A 336 -7.36 -18.67 -12.78
C SER A 336 -6.43 -18.37 -11.61
N GLU A 337 -5.11 -18.45 -11.83
CA GLU A 337 -4.10 -18.13 -10.82
C GLU A 337 -4.17 -16.66 -10.40
N ARG A 338 -4.38 -15.73 -11.33
CA ARG A 338 -4.58 -14.31 -11.00
C ARG A 338 -5.81 -14.09 -10.12
N LYS A 339 -6.94 -14.72 -10.44
CA LYS A 339 -8.17 -14.64 -9.63
C LYS A 339 -7.93 -15.18 -8.21
N GLU A 340 -7.20 -16.28 -8.11
CA GLU A 340 -6.85 -16.87 -6.82
C GLU A 340 -5.90 -15.99 -6.01
N VAL A 341 -4.85 -15.45 -6.62
CA VAL A 341 -3.94 -14.48 -5.98
C VAL A 341 -4.71 -13.26 -5.49
N ILE A 342 -5.60 -12.69 -6.31
CA ILE A 342 -6.46 -11.56 -5.91
C ILE A 342 -7.29 -11.93 -4.68
N ARG A 343 -7.96 -13.08 -4.69
CA ARG A 343 -8.78 -13.56 -3.58
C ARG A 343 -7.96 -13.78 -2.31
N GLU A 344 -6.78 -14.38 -2.41
CA GLU A 344 -5.93 -14.70 -1.26
C GLU A 344 -5.20 -13.47 -0.69
N THR A 345 -4.91 -12.47 -1.52
CA THR A 345 -4.11 -11.30 -1.14
C THR A 345 -4.97 -10.07 -0.82
N ILE A 346 -5.93 -9.71 -1.68
CA ILE A 346 -6.76 -8.49 -1.53
C ILE A 346 -8.26 -8.77 -1.37
N GLN A 347 -8.67 -10.04 -1.42
CA GLN A 347 -10.02 -10.57 -1.29
C GLN A 347 -10.99 -10.23 -2.42
N TRP A 348 -11.13 -8.94 -2.77
CA TRP A 348 -12.00 -8.49 -3.86
C TRP A 348 -11.30 -7.42 -4.70
N ASP A 349 -11.52 -7.48 -6.01
CA ASP A 349 -11.07 -6.52 -7.02
C ASP A 349 -12.21 -5.65 -7.59
N ASP A 350 -13.38 -5.68 -6.92
CA ASP A 350 -14.60 -4.99 -7.34
C ASP A 350 -14.62 -3.48 -7.06
N GLY A 351 -13.53 -2.93 -6.48
CA GLY A 351 -13.42 -1.52 -6.15
C GLY A 351 -14.29 -1.07 -4.97
N LEU A 352 -14.80 -1.98 -4.13
CA LEU A 352 -15.76 -1.68 -3.05
C LEU A 352 -15.27 -2.13 -1.66
N ASN A 353 -13.99 -2.41 -1.49
CA ASN A 353 -13.41 -2.76 -0.18
C ASN A 353 -13.52 -1.63 0.85
N HIS A 354 -13.35 -0.38 0.43
CA HIS A 354 -13.56 0.80 1.27
C HIS A 354 -15.03 0.99 1.71
N VAL A 355 -15.99 0.50 0.91
CA VAL A 355 -17.42 0.46 1.26
C VAL A 355 -17.65 -0.56 2.36
N ARG A 356 -17.07 -1.77 2.24
CA ARG A 356 -17.10 -2.80 3.29
C ARG A 356 -16.52 -2.27 4.60
N ALA A 357 -15.33 -1.67 4.54
CA ALA A 357 -14.69 -1.06 5.70
C ALA A 357 -15.54 0.07 6.32
N GLY A 358 -16.10 0.94 5.48
CA GLY A 358 -16.98 2.01 5.92
C GLY A 358 -18.27 1.52 6.58
N ASN A 359 -18.90 0.48 6.05
CA ASN A 359 -20.10 -0.11 6.63
C ASN A 359 -19.83 -0.77 7.98
N GLU A 360 -18.65 -1.36 8.18
CA GLU A 360 -18.26 -1.88 9.50
C GLU A 360 -18.03 -0.76 10.51
N ILE A 361 -17.44 0.37 10.08
CA ILE A 361 -17.34 1.58 10.91
C ILE A 361 -18.75 2.09 11.30
N ILE A 362 -19.68 2.16 10.36
CA ILE A 362 -21.06 2.58 10.59
C ILE A 362 -21.77 1.64 11.56
N ARG A 363 -21.59 0.32 11.41
CA ARG A 363 -22.14 -0.70 12.30
C ARG A 363 -21.67 -0.46 13.74
N VAL A 364 -20.36 -0.28 13.93
CA VAL A 364 -19.77 -0.02 15.25
C VAL A 364 -20.18 1.32 15.84
N LEU A 365 -20.35 2.37 15.01
CA LEU A 365 -20.87 3.66 15.48
C LEU A 365 -22.27 3.53 16.09
N LYS A 366 -23.13 2.69 15.49
CA LYS A 366 -24.50 2.43 15.94
C LYS A 366 -24.60 1.56 17.19
N GLU A 367 -23.53 0.88 17.60
CA GLU A 367 -23.55 0.09 18.85
C GLU A 367 -23.75 1.02 20.07
N GLU A 368 -24.65 0.67 20.98
CA GLU A 368 -24.83 1.44 22.22
C GLU A 368 -23.71 1.19 23.24
N GLU A 369 -22.99 0.08 23.09
CA GLU A 369 -21.91 -0.33 24.00
C GLU A 369 -20.81 0.74 24.05
N LYS A 370 -20.70 1.38 25.22
CA LYS A 370 -19.64 2.34 25.51
C LYS A 370 -18.46 1.60 26.12
N ARG A 371 -17.26 1.90 25.63
CA ARG A 371 -16.05 1.36 26.24
C ARG A 371 -15.80 2.06 27.57
N GLU A 372 -15.50 1.27 28.59
CA GLU A 372 -15.18 1.78 29.91
C GLU A 372 -13.91 2.65 29.87
N LYS A 373 -13.99 3.83 30.50
CA LYS A 373 -12.83 4.72 30.64
C LYS A 373 -11.88 4.14 31.67
N LYS A 374 -10.61 4.00 31.29
CA LYS A 374 -9.55 3.50 32.17
C LYS A 374 -8.54 4.60 32.48
N ARG A 375 -7.84 4.44 33.61
CA ARG A 375 -6.77 5.36 34.01
C ARG A 375 -5.66 5.35 32.95
N ILE A 376 -5.26 6.54 32.49
CA ILE A 376 -4.14 6.67 31.55
C ILE A 376 -2.81 6.38 32.28
N PRO A 377 -2.01 5.39 31.83
CA PRO A 377 -0.71 5.09 32.41
C PRO A 377 0.21 6.32 32.45
N PHE A 378 1.10 6.37 33.44
CA PHE A 378 2.03 7.50 33.60
C PHE A 378 2.91 7.70 32.35
N ASP A 379 3.44 6.62 31.77
CA ASP A 379 4.27 6.71 30.58
C ASP A 379 3.53 7.28 29.37
N LEU A 380 2.26 6.90 29.19
CA LEU A 380 1.43 7.43 28.11
C LEU A 380 1.10 8.91 28.33
N ARG A 381 0.93 9.35 29.58
CA ARG A 381 0.83 10.78 29.93
C ARG A 381 2.12 11.53 29.58
N LYS A 382 3.28 10.97 29.91
CA LYS A 382 4.59 11.55 29.57
C LYS A 382 4.80 11.66 28.06
N ILE A 383 4.43 10.61 27.31
CA ILE A 383 4.47 10.61 25.83
C ILE A 383 3.56 11.68 25.26
N LYS A 384 2.32 11.80 25.76
CA LYS A 384 1.38 12.84 25.36
C LYS A 384 1.95 14.24 25.58
N TRP A 385 2.48 14.51 26.77
CA TRP A 385 3.12 15.79 27.09
C TRP A 385 4.33 16.07 26.20
N LYS A 386 5.17 15.06 25.96
CA LYS A 386 6.32 15.18 25.06
C LYS A 386 5.87 15.50 23.63
N GLN A 387 4.86 14.82 23.10
CA GLN A 387 4.32 15.12 21.77
C GLN A 387 3.78 16.56 21.71
N TYR A 388 3.02 17.00 22.72
CA TYR A 388 2.48 18.36 22.81
C TYR A 388 3.56 19.45 22.79
N LEU A 389 4.70 19.22 23.46
CA LEU A 389 5.83 20.15 23.43
C LEU A 389 6.54 20.11 22.06
N LEU A 390 6.81 18.91 21.55
CA LEU A 390 7.49 18.73 20.27
C LEU A 390 6.67 19.29 19.10
N SER A 391 5.35 19.20 19.16
CA SER A 391 4.47 19.75 18.12
C SER A 391 4.45 21.27 18.07
N ARG A 392 4.86 21.95 19.15
CA ARG A 392 5.11 23.40 19.19
C ARG A 392 6.55 23.78 18.87
N GLY A 393 7.36 22.81 18.46
CA GLY A 393 8.79 23.04 18.21
C GLY A 393 9.57 23.27 19.50
N ILE A 394 9.16 22.70 20.65
CA ILE A 394 9.86 22.84 21.93
C ILE A 394 10.58 21.52 22.30
N PRO A 395 11.89 21.56 22.59
CA PRO A 395 12.81 22.69 22.41
C PRO A 395 13.00 23.00 20.91
N ARG A 396 13.31 24.26 20.58
CA ARG A 396 13.60 24.72 19.21
C ARG A 396 14.96 24.18 18.75
N LYS A 397 15.04 22.87 18.56
CA LYS A 397 16.17 22.20 17.93
C LYS A 397 15.95 22.21 16.43
N THR A 398 17.01 22.47 15.68
CA THR A 398 17.09 22.07 14.27
C THR A 398 16.84 20.56 14.22
N ASN A 399 15.91 20.11 13.37
CA ASN A 399 15.51 18.70 13.18
C ASN A 399 14.51 18.12 14.23
N ASN A 400 13.53 18.90 14.66
CA ASN A 400 12.39 18.33 15.40
C ASN A 400 11.44 17.60 14.43
N PHE A 401 11.65 16.29 14.28
CA PHE A 401 10.87 15.43 13.39
C PHE A 401 9.36 15.59 13.50
N ILE A 402 8.79 15.68 14.71
CA ILE A 402 7.34 15.83 14.90
C ILE A 402 6.86 17.18 14.37
N TYR A 403 7.58 18.26 14.71
CA TYR A 403 7.28 19.60 14.22
C TYR A 403 7.39 19.69 12.70
N ASP A 404 8.43 19.10 12.12
CA ASP A 404 8.66 19.11 10.67
C ASP A 404 7.58 18.32 9.92
N LYS A 405 7.18 17.15 10.44
CA LYS A 405 6.07 16.38 9.87
C LYS A 405 4.73 17.10 9.98
N LEU A 406 4.50 17.86 11.05
CA LEU A 406 3.28 18.67 11.20
C LEU A 406 3.24 19.85 10.23
N ARG A 407 4.37 20.54 10.04
CA ARG A 407 4.46 21.62 9.05
C ARG A 407 4.24 21.13 7.63
N GLY A 408 4.68 19.91 7.33
CA GLY A 408 4.43 19.26 6.04
C GLY A 408 3.06 18.62 5.89
N PHE A 409 2.18 18.69 6.91
CA PHE A 409 0.81 18.20 6.80
C PHE A 409 -0.09 19.34 6.31
N ASP A 410 -0.37 19.35 5.02
CA ASP A 410 -1.13 20.40 4.35
C ASP A 410 -2.63 20.09 4.36
N HIS A 411 -3.40 20.94 5.03
CA HIS A 411 -4.85 20.77 5.13
C HIS A 411 -5.59 21.17 3.85
N GLU A 412 -5.03 22.10 3.08
CA GLU A 412 -5.61 22.54 1.81
C GLU A 412 -5.40 21.45 0.75
N GLU A 413 -4.18 20.93 0.63
CA GLU A 413 -3.85 19.79 -0.24
C GLU A 413 -4.77 18.59 0.05
N LEU A 414 -4.92 18.23 1.33
CA LEU A 414 -5.80 17.15 1.75
C LEU A 414 -7.26 17.42 1.33
N SER A 415 -7.76 18.63 1.53
CA SER A 415 -9.14 19.00 1.19
C SER A 415 -9.38 18.92 -0.32
N GLN A 416 -8.47 19.47 -1.12
CA GLN A 416 -8.53 19.41 -2.59
C GLN A 416 -8.52 17.97 -3.08
N ARG A 417 -7.59 17.15 -2.55
CA ARG A 417 -7.48 15.75 -2.94
C ARG A 417 -8.69 14.92 -2.54
N ASN A 418 -9.22 15.15 -1.34
CA ASN A 418 -10.43 14.47 -0.88
C ASN A 418 -11.62 14.78 -1.78
N ALA A 419 -11.80 16.04 -2.19
CA ALA A 419 -12.86 16.44 -3.12
C ALA A 419 -12.70 15.78 -4.50
N GLU A 420 -11.47 15.73 -5.02
CA GLU A 420 -11.17 15.09 -6.29
C GLU A 420 -11.47 13.59 -6.27
N ILE A 421 -11.01 12.86 -5.25
CA ILE A 421 -11.27 11.42 -5.09
C ILE A 421 -12.76 11.17 -4.84
N TYR A 422 -13.43 12.02 -4.06
CA TYR A 422 -14.87 11.90 -3.79
C TYR A 422 -15.67 11.91 -5.10
N ASN A 423 -15.39 12.87 -5.98
CA ASN A 423 -16.06 12.96 -7.28
C ASN A 423 -15.83 11.72 -8.14
N GLN A 424 -14.62 11.13 -8.08
CA GLN A 424 -14.28 9.91 -8.80
C GLN A 424 -14.99 8.68 -8.21
N GLN A 425 -15.12 8.57 -6.87
CA GLN A 425 -15.92 7.53 -6.22
C GLN A 425 -17.39 7.60 -6.63
N ILE A 426 -17.99 8.79 -6.61
CA ILE A 426 -19.38 8.97 -7.03
C ILE A 426 -19.57 8.59 -8.51
N ALA A 427 -18.64 9.00 -9.38
CA ALA A 427 -18.67 8.61 -10.79
C ALA A 427 -18.54 7.09 -10.96
N TYR A 428 -17.69 6.45 -10.16
CA TYR A 428 -17.50 5.00 -10.15
C TYR A 428 -18.78 4.26 -9.73
N TYR A 429 -19.42 4.64 -8.62
CA TYR A 429 -20.67 4.01 -8.18
C TYR A 429 -21.79 4.16 -9.21
N LYS A 430 -21.92 5.35 -9.82
CA LYS A 430 -22.88 5.59 -10.91
C LYS A 430 -22.62 4.68 -12.11
N LYS A 431 -21.35 4.52 -12.50
CA LYS A 431 -20.95 3.60 -13.58
C LYS A 431 -21.32 2.15 -13.25
N MET A 432 -21.21 1.76 -11.98
CA MET A 432 -21.59 0.43 -11.48
C MET A 432 -23.11 0.26 -11.28
N GLY A 433 -23.92 1.31 -11.47
CA GLY A 433 -25.35 1.26 -11.24
C GLY A 433 -25.75 1.13 -9.77
N LEU A 434 -24.88 1.54 -8.83
CA LEU A 434 -25.09 1.37 -7.39
C LEU A 434 -25.70 2.62 -6.76
N SER A 435 -26.84 2.44 -6.09
CA SER A 435 -27.46 3.45 -5.23
C SER A 435 -26.80 3.51 -3.84
N LYS A 436 -27.16 4.51 -3.03
CA LYS A 436 -26.70 4.63 -1.64
C LYS A 436 -27.16 3.43 -0.81
N GLU A 437 -28.35 2.92 -1.10
CA GLU A 437 -28.97 1.75 -0.47
C GLU A 437 -28.23 0.47 -0.84
N ASP A 438 -27.87 0.27 -2.11
CA ASP A 438 -27.08 -0.89 -2.55
C ASP A 438 -25.71 -0.90 -1.88
N LEU A 439 -25.06 0.24 -1.76
CA LEU A 439 -23.76 0.33 -1.10
C LEU A 439 -23.83 -0.06 0.38
N ARG A 440 -24.95 0.22 1.06
CA ARG A 440 -25.13 -0.14 2.48
C ARG A 440 -25.24 -1.63 2.73
N THR A 441 -25.60 -2.44 1.72
CA THR A 441 -25.71 -3.89 1.86
C THR A 441 -24.37 -4.60 1.70
N ILE A 442 -23.31 -3.90 1.28
CA ILE A 442 -21.98 -4.46 1.04
C ILE A 442 -21.19 -4.48 2.35
N THR A 443 -21.12 -5.63 3.02
CA THR A 443 -20.52 -5.75 4.35
C THR A 443 -19.19 -6.51 4.35
N VAL A 444 -18.46 -6.39 5.45
CA VAL A 444 -17.33 -7.26 5.78
C VAL A 444 -17.78 -8.70 6.02
N ILE A 445 -16.81 -9.63 6.03
CA ILE A 445 -16.99 -11.01 6.52
C ILE A 445 -16.42 -11.11 7.95
#